data_AF-A0A3R8JU29-F1
#
_entry.id   AF-A0A3R8JU29-F1
#
_cell.length_a   1.000
_cell.length_b   1.000
_cell.length_c   1.000
_cell.angle_alpha   90.00
_cell.angle_beta   90.00
_cell.angle_gamma   90.00
#
_symmetry.space_group_name_H-M   'P 1'
#
loop_
_entity.id
_entity.type
_entity.pdbx_description
1 polymer ?
#
loop_
_entity_poly.entity_id
_entity_poly.type
_entity_poly.pdbx_seq_one_letter_code
_entity_poly.pdbx_strand_id
1 'polypeptide(L)'
;MTEPGDRNNIDAVLQVSVSANREIYEAIRRCDKIMCDALRELMKEDFEKQERETRQETKQETLLETIKNLMDTMKWTAEQAMTAMKIPDAERGKYIAKL
;
A
#
# COMPACT_ATOMS: atom_id res chain seq x y z
N MET A 1 19.50 -47.00 -16.26
CA MET A 1 19.34 -45.74 -15.52
C MET A 1 18.50 -46.01 -14.27
N THR A 2 18.88 -47.00 -13.47
CA THR A 2 18.05 -47.46 -12.33
C THR A 2 18.91 -48.01 -11.18
N GLU A 3 20.23 -47.79 -11.23
CA GLU A 3 21.09 -48.12 -10.11
C GLU A 3 21.22 -46.90 -9.19
N PRO A 4 21.28 -47.07 -7.85
CA PRO A 4 21.43 -45.96 -6.92
C PRO A 4 22.66 -45.09 -7.20
N GLY A 5 23.73 -45.68 -7.74
CA GLY A 5 24.93 -44.96 -8.17
C GLY A 5 24.68 -43.98 -9.33
N ASP A 6 23.83 -44.34 -10.30
CA ASP A 6 23.45 -43.45 -11.41
C ASP A 6 22.72 -42.22 -10.88
N ARG A 7 21.80 -42.40 -9.92
CA ARG A 7 21.06 -41.29 -9.29
C ARG A 7 21.98 -40.37 -8.51
N ASN A 8 22.89 -40.93 -7.71
CA ASN A 8 23.86 -40.15 -6.94
C ASN A 8 24.77 -39.32 -7.85
N ASN A 9 25.20 -39.87 -8.99
CA ASN A 9 26.00 -39.14 -9.97
C ASN A 9 25.20 -38.02 -10.64
N ILE A 10 23.93 -38.28 -11.01
CA ILE A 10 23.04 -37.26 -11.57
C ILE A 10 22.80 -36.13 -10.56
N ASP A 11 22.52 -36.46 -9.30
CA ASP A 11 22.29 -35.47 -8.24
C ASP A 11 23.54 -34.65 -7.93
N ALA A 12 24.72 -35.28 -7.92
CA ALA A 12 25.98 -34.57 -7.74
C ALA A 12 26.24 -33.59 -8.90
N VAL A 13 26.01 -34.01 -10.15
CA VAL A 13 26.13 -33.15 -11.33
C VAL A 13 25.11 -32.01 -11.27
N LEU A 14 23.87 -32.29 -10.88
CA LEU A 14 22.83 -31.29 -10.71
C LEU A 14 23.19 -30.29 -9.62
N GLN A 15 23.67 -30.74 -8.47
CA GLN A 15 24.10 -29.89 -7.36
C GLN A 15 25.24 -28.96 -7.78
N VAL A 16 26.27 -29.49 -8.47
CA VAL A 16 27.37 -28.67 -8.97
C VAL A 16 26.87 -27.65 -9.99
N SER A 17 25.99 -28.06 -10.92
CA SER A 17 25.42 -27.17 -11.93
C SER A 17 24.59 -26.04 -11.32
N VAL A 18 23.74 -26.36 -10.33
CA VAL A 18 22.94 -25.37 -9.60
C VAL A 18 23.84 -24.43 -8.82
N SER A 19 24.88 -24.95 -8.16
CA SER A 19 25.81 -24.15 -7.37
C SER A 19 26.63 -23.19 -8.24
N ALA A 20 27.11 -23.65 -9.41
CA ALA A 20 27.85 -22.84 -10.36
C ALA A 20 26.97 -21.75 -11.01
N ASN A 21 25.69 -22.05 -11.25
CA ASN A 21 24.76 -21.09 -11.85
C ASN A 21 24.08 -20.18 -10.82
N ARG A 22 24.32 -20.37 -9.52
CA ARG A 22 23.62 -19.65 -8.45
C ARG A 22 23.82 -18.14 -8.55
N GLU A 23 25.06 -17.69 -8.76
CA GLU A 23 25.37 -16.26 -8.85
C GLU A 23 24.70 -15.61 -10.06
N ILE A 24 24.67 -16.30 -11.19
CA ILE A 24 24.01 -15.85 -12.43
C ILE A 24 22.49 -15.79 -12.23
N TYR A 25 21.89 -16.83 -11.62
CA TYR A 25 20.47 -16.84 -11.30
C TYR A 25 20.09 -15.71 -10.34
N GLU A 26 20.88 -15.50 -9.28
CA GLU A 26 20.64 -14.40 -8.34
C GLU A 26 20.82 -13.03 -9.00
N ALA A 27 21.79 -12.86 -9.91
CA ALA A 27 21.99 -11.63 -10.67
C ALA A 27 20.79 -11.33 -11.60
N ILE A 28 20.31 -12.33 -12.36
CA ILE A 28 19.13 -12.18 -13.21
C ILE A 28 17.90 -11.87 -12.36
N ARG A 29 17.67 -12.64 -11.29
CA ARG A 29 16.52 -12.44 -10.39
C ARG A 29 16.50 -11.07 -9.72
N ARG A 30 17.65 -10.52 -9.34
CA ARG A 30 17.74 -9.20 -8.68
C ARG A 30 17.71 -8.03 -9.67
N CYS A 31 18.23 -8.23 -10.88
CA CYS A 31 18.40 -7.16 -11.87
C CYS A 31 17.36 -7.16 -13.00
N ASP A 32 16.39 -8.10 -12.99
CA ASP A 32 15.36 -8.10 -14.02
C ASP A 32 14.39 -6.94 -13.81
N LYS A 33 14.71 -5.84 -14.50
CA LYS A 33 13.89 -4.64 -14.59
C LYS A 33 12.46 -4.98 -15.01
N ILE A 34 12.27 -6.00 -15.86
CA ILE A 34 10.94 -6.44 -16.32
C ILE A 34 10.13 -7.02 -15.15
N MET A 35 10.77 -7.79 -14.25
CA MET A 35 10.10 -8.32 -13.07
C MET A 35 9.71 -7.22 -12.08
N CYS A 36 10.61 -6.26 -11.84
CA CYS A 36 10.32 -5.09 -11.01
C CYS A 36 9.19 -4.22 -11.60
N ASP A 37 9.18 -4.02 -12.91
CA ASP A 37 8.14 -3.24 -13.60
C ASP A 37 6.80 -3.99 -13.62
N ALA A 38 6.82 -5.31 -13.82
CA ALA A 38 5.62 -6.15 -13.71
C ALA A 38 5.03 -6.13 -12.29
N LEU A 39 5.88 -6.18 -11.26
CA LEU A 39 5.44 -6.08 -9.87
C LEU A 39 4.84 -4.70 -9.57
N ARG A 40 5.42 -3.61 -10.11
CA ARG A 40 4.85 -2.26 -9.98
C ARG A 40 3.48 -2.15 -10.64
N GLU A 41 3.31 -2.69 -11.85
CA GLU A 41 2.02 -2.67 -12.53
C GLU A 41 0.97 -3.50 -11.79
N LEU A 42 1.34 -4.67 -11.26
CA LEU A 42 0.43 -5.48 -10.44
C LEU A 42 -0.03 -4.76 -9.17
N MET A 43 0.86 -4.00 -8.52
CA MET A 43 0.55 -3.27 -7.30
C MET A 43 -0.06 -1.87 -7.53
N LYS A 44 -0.12 -1.41 -8.79
CA LYS A 44 -0.49 -0.04 -9.14
C LYS A 44 -1.89 0.32 -8.64
N GLU A 45 -2.85 -0.58 -8.84
CA GLU A 45 -4.24 -0.36 -8.41
C GLU A 45 -4.34 -0.23 -6.88
N ASP A 46 -3.61 -1.05 -6.14
CA ASP A 46 -3.58 -1.00 -4.68
C ASP A 46 -2.95 0.31 -4.18
N PHE A 47 -1.86 0.76 -4.79
CA PHE A 47 -1.25 2.05 -4.46
C PHE A 47 -2.18 3.22 -4.78
N GLU A 48 -2.81 3.22 -5.96
CA GLU A 48 -3.77 4.27 -6.33
C GLU A 48 -4.97 4.30 -5.38
N LYS A 49 -5.47 3.13 -4.97
CA LYS A 49 -6.56 3.04 -4.00
C LYS A 49 -6.12 3.59 -2.65
N GLN A 50 -4.96 3.17 -2.16
CA GLN A 50 -4.41 3.63 -0.89
C GLN A 50 -4.18 5.16 -0.90
N GLU A 51 -3.63 5.72 -1.97
CA GLU A 51 -3.48 7.17 -2.10
C GLU A 51 -4.81 7.91 -2.06
N ARG A 52 -5.85 7.38 -2.72
CA ARG A 52 -7.20 7.98 -2.69
C ARG A 52 -7.79 7.93 -1.29
N GLU A 53 -7.67 6.81 -0.59
CA GLU A 53 -8.14 6.62 0.78
C GLU A 53 -7.41 7.57 1.74
N THR A 54 -6.08 7.59 1.72
CA THR A 54 -5.27 8.51 2.54
C THR A 54 -5.60 9.97 2.24
N ARG A 55 -5.78 10.34 0.97
CA ARG A 55 -6.18 11.71 0.60
C ARG A 55 -7.58 12.06 1.09
N GLN A 56 -8.50 11.09 1.15
CA GLN A 56 -9.83 11.32 1.68
C GLN A 56 -9.82 11.45 3.21
N GLU A 57 -9.05 10.62 3.90
CA GLU A 57 -8.86 10.67 5.35
C GLU A 57 -8.23 11.99 5.79
N THR A 58 -7.12 12.40 5.18
CA THR A 58 -6.46 13.68 5.47
C THR A 58 -7.38 14.88 5.26
N LYS A 59 -8.24 14.87 4.24
CA LYS A 59 -9.27 15.89 4.04
C LYS A 59 -10.33 15.89 5.15
N GLN A 60 -10.73 14.72 5.63
CA GLN A 60 -11.68 14.62 6.75
C GLN A 60 -11.06 15.13 8.05
N GLU A 61 -9.81 14.76 8.32
CA GLU A 61 -9.08 15.18 9.52
C GLU A 61 -8.85 16.70 9.54
N THR A 62 -8.40 17.28 8.43
CA THR A 62 -8.25 18.74 8.32
C THR A 62 -9.56 19.48 8.47
N LEU A 63 -10.67 18.92 7.98
CA LEU A 63 -12.00 19.49 8.17
C LEU A 63 -12.44 19.43 9.64
N LEU A 64 -12.24 18.29 10.30
CA LEU A 64 -12.53 18.14 11.73
C LEU A 64 -11.73 19.11 12.59
N GLU A 65 -10.43 19.24 12.30
CA GLU A 65 -9.55 20.15 12.98
C GLU A 65 -10.02 21.60 12.79
N THR A 66 -10.45 21.97 11.60
CA THR A 66 -11.01 23.30 11.34
C THR A 66 -12.31 23.54 12.12
N ILE A 67 -13.20 22.53 12.19
CA ILE A 67 -14.44 22.62 12.99
C ILE A 67 -14.11 22.83 14.47
N LYS A 68 -13.18 22.05 15.03
CA LYS A 68 -12.73 22.20 16.43
C LYS A 68 -12.17 23.60 16.68
N ASN A 69 -11.30 24.08 15.80
CA ASN A 69 -10.74 25.42 15.89
C ASN A 69 -11.80 26.52 15.86
N LEU A 70 -12.83 26.39 15.01
CA LEU A 70 -13.96 27.33 14.97
C LEU A 70 -14.80 27.28 16.26
N MET A 71 -15.02 26.09 16.82
CA MET A 71 -15.70 25.92 18.11
C MET A 71 -14.93 26.59 19.24
N ASP A 72 -13.60 26.45 19.26
CA ASP A 72 -12.76 27.00 20.33
C ASP A 72 -12.60 28.52 20.23
N THR A 73 -12.34 29.03 19.03
CA THR A 73 -12.04 30.45 18.78
C THR A 73 -13.29 31.32 18.71
N MET A 74 -14.34 30.87 18.03
CA MET A 74 -15.57 31.65 17.82
C MET A 74 -16.71 31.26 18.76
N LYS A 75 -16.52 30.25 19.62
CA LYS A 75 -17.57 29.67 20.49
C LYS A 75 -18.79 29.18 19.71
N TRP A 76 -18.56 28.78 18.46
CA TRP A 76 -19.60 28.19 17.63
C TRP A 76 -19.94 26.78 18.10
N THR A 77 -21.19 26.39 17.91
CA THR A 77 -21.58 24.97 18.01
C THR A 77 -21.05 24.20 16.79
N ALA A 78 -20.89 22.89 16.93
CA ALA A 78 -20.46 22.02 15.84
C ALA A 78 -21.35 22.19 14.58
N GLU A 79 -22.66 22.33 14.75
CA GLU A 79 -23.59 22.55 13.62
C GLU A 79 -23.41 23.92 12.95
N GLN A 80 -23.15 24.97 13.71
CA GLN A 80 -22.87 26.30 13.16
C GLN A 80 -21.56 26.31 12.38
N ALA A 81 -20.51 25.69 12.92
CA ALA A 81 -19.24 25.53 12.21
C ALA A 81 -19.41 24.72 10.92
N MET A 82 -20.12 23.58 10.95
CA MET A 82 -20.39 22.77 9.76
C MET A 82 -21.24 23.51 8.72
N THR A 83 -22.18 24.34 9.17
CA THR A 83 -23.00 25.19 8.29
C THR A 83 -22.16 26.30 7.63
N ALA A 84 -21.28 26.95 8.38
CA ALA A 84 -20.35 27.95 7.84
C ALA A 84 -19.38 27.32 6.83
N MET A 85 -18.93 26.10 7.07
CA MET A 85 -18.12 25.31 6.15
C MET A 85 -18.90 24.70 4.98
N LYS A 86 -20.23 24.91 4.92
CA LYS A 86 -21.12 24.39 3.87
C LYS A 86 -21.08 22.87 3.71
N ILE A 87 -20.91 22.15 4.82
CA ILE A 87 -20.90 20.68 4.83
C ILE A 87 -22.34 20.17 4.64
N PRO A 88 -22.60 19.29 3.64
CA PRO A 88 -23.93 18.72 3.41
C PRO A 88 -24.44 17.93 4.60
N ASP A 89 -25.74 18.00 4.88
CA ASP A 89 -26.36 17.34 6.04
C ASP A 89 -26.13 15.82 6.07
N ALA A 90 -26.07 15.18 4.91
CA ALA A 90 -25.78 13.75 4.76
C ALA A 90 -24.38 13.36 5.27
N GLU A 91 -23.41 14.30 5.28
CA GLU A 91 -22.04 14.05 5.72
C GLU A 91 -21.80 14.49 7.17
N ARG A 92 -22.63 15.40 7.71
CA ARG A 92 -22.49 15.92 9.08
C ARG A 92 -22.46 14.81 10.12
N GLY A 93 -23.26 13.75 9.96
CA GLY A 93 -23.27 12.61 10.87
C GLY A 93 -21.90 11.94 11.03
N LYS A 94 -21.06 11.93 9.98
CA LYS A 94 -19.71 11.35 10.02
C LYS A 94 -18.75 12.21 10.86
N TYR A 95 -18.96 13.52 10.86
CA TYR A 95 -18.14 14.47 11.60
C TYR A 95 -18.59 14.59 13.05
N ILE A 96 -19.90 14.62 13.31
CA ILE A 96 -20.47 14.65 14.66
C ILE A 96 -20.02 13.45 15.49
N ALA A 97 -19.94 12.25 14.89
CA ALA A 97 -19.45 11.06 15.60
C ALA A 97 -17.95 11.11 15.98
N LYS A 98 -17.17 12.03 15.38
CA LYS A 98 -15.72 12.16 15.56
C LYS A 98 -15.31 13.46 16.31
N LEU A 99 -16.27 14.33 16.61
CA LEU A 99 -16.06 15.58 17.36
C LEU A 99 -16.28 15.35 18.86
#